data_AF-A0A356F690-F1
#
_entry.id   AF-A0A356F690-F1
#
_cell.length_a   1.000
_cell.length_b   1.000
_cell.length_c   1.000
_cell.angle_alpha   90.00
_cell.angle_beta   90.00
_cell.angle_gamma   90.00
#
_symmetry.space_group_name_H-M   'P 1'
#
loop_
_entity.id
_entity.type
_entity.pdbx_description
1 polymer ?
#
loop_
_entity_poly.entity_id
_entity_poly.type
_entity_poly.pdbx_seq_one_letter_code
_entity_poly.pdbx_strand_id
1 'polypeptide(L)'
;IAGYSKAMEMYKMDKALEEYNFLIQGLMEHSEQFVKMSKQNTQMTGINDFVTAANLVPATWKKVSPYDFIDSAGNMVGTYIRGGLWAIEIHPGGSYRANEAGTQINESFSLRMCESIFRDLAQPLHSSVHDAFIYRSKQGSIVFYGDKNCADGKKCLHNLTVAEINQTCKACQKSSERCSIAIEFE
;
A
#
# COMPACT_ATOMS: atom_id res chain seq x y z
N ILE A 1 -11.38 -24.73 17.75
CA ILE A 1 -10.35 -23.70 18.08
C ILE A 1 -9.66 -23.14 16.82
N ALA A 2 -9.34 -23.95 15.79
CA ALA A 2 -8.77 -23.43 14.52
C ALA A 2 -9.67 -22.42 13.76
N GLY A 3 -11.00 -22.57 13.82
CA GLY A 3 -11.93 -21.65 13.16
C GLY A 3 -11.93 -20.22 13.74
N TYR A 4 -11.70 -20.07 15.05
CA TYR A 4 -11.65 -18.78 15.72
C TYR A 4 -10.42 -17.95 15.29
N SER A 5 -9.26 -18.62 15.16
CA SER A 5 -8.02 -17.98 14.69
C SER A 5 -8.16 -17.44 13.26
N LYS A 6 -8.79 -18.21 12.36
CA LYS A 6 -9.01 -17.78 10.98
C LYS A 6 -10.03 -16.65 10.89
N ALA A 7 -11.12 -16.71 11.66
CA ALA A 7 -12.11 -15.65 11.72
C ALA A 7 -11.52 -14.32 12.23
N MET A 8 -10.66 -14.39 13.25
CA MET A 8 -9.97 -13.21 13.79
C MET A 8 -8.95 -12.63 12.82
N GLU A 9 -8.25 -13.46 12.05
CA GLU A 9 -7.36 -13.01 10.98
C GLU A 9 -8.13 -12.25 9.89
N MET A 10 -9.25 -12.81 9.42
CA MET A 10 -10.10 -12.14 8.43
C MET A 10 -10.66 -10.83 8.98
N TYR A 11 -11.19 -10.82 10.21
CA TYR A 11 -11.68 -9.60 10.85
C TYR A 11 -10.62 -8.49 10.93
N LYS A 12 -9.38 -8.82 11.28
CA LYS A 12 -8.28 -7.83 11.33
C LYS A 12 -7.96 -7.28 9.95
N MET A 13 -8.00 -8.13 8.92
CA MET A 13 -7.77 -7.71 7.54
C MET A 13 -8.89 -6.80 7.03
N ASP A 14 -10.14 -7.18 7.24
CA ASP A 14 -11.30 -6.40 6.80
C ASP A 14 -11.28 -5.01 7.45
N LYS A 15 -11.01 -4.95 8.76
CA LYS A 15 -10.85 -3.69 9.49
C LYS A 15 -9.69 -2.84 8.96
N ALA A 16 -8.55 -3.45 8.63
CA ALA A 16 -7.42 -2.72 8.05
C ALA A 16 -7.78 -2.14 6.67
N LEU A 17 -8.50 -2.89 5.82
CA LEU A 17 -8.95 -2.40 4.51
C LEU A 17 -9.96 -1.25 4.65
N GLU A 18 -10.88 -1.32 5.61
CA GLU A 18 -11.79 -0.21 5.93
C GLU A 18 -11.04 1.04 6.37
N GLU A 19 -10.05 0.89 7.26
CA GLU A 19 -9.19 1.99 7.72
C GLU A 19 -8.37 2.59 6.57
N TYR A 20 -7.86 1.76 5.66
CA TYR A 20 -7.12 2.24 4.48
C TYR A 20 -8.04 2.98 3.51
N ASN A 21 -9.25 2.47 3.28
CA ASN A 21 -10.22 3.17 2.44
C ASN A 21 -10.58 4.53 3.04
N PHE A 22 -10.86 4.61 4.34
CA PHE A 22 -11.13 5.89 5.02
C PHE A 22 -9.96 6.89 4.86
N LEU A 23 -8.73 6.42 5.08
CA LEU A 23 -7.53 7.21 4.85
C LEU A 23 -7.44 7.73 3.41
N ILE A 24 -7.64 6.86 2.41
CA ILE A 24 -7.59 7.24 0.99
C ILE A 24 -8.67 8.28 0.67
N GLN A 25 -9.91 8.08 1.12
CA GLN A 25 -10.99 9.06 0.89
C GLN A 25 -10.65 10.42 1.48
N GLY A 26 -10.16 10.46 2.72
CA GLY A 26 -9.73 11.71 3.36
C GLY A 26 -8.55 12.38 2.66
N LEU A 27 -7.58 11.59 2.15
CA LEU A 27 -6.47 12.15 1.37
C LEU A 27 -6.92 12.66 -0.02
N MET A 28 -7.89 12.00 -0.66
CA MET A 28 -8.46 12.44 -1.94
C MET A 28 -9.10 13.83 -1.85
N GLU A 29 -9.73 14.18 -0.73
CA GLU A 29 -10.28 15.52 -0.49
C GLU A 29 -9.21 16.63 -0.56
N HIS A 30 -7.93 16.27 -0.39
CA HIS A 30 -6.79 17.17 -0.43
C HIS A 30 -5.83 16.89 -1.61
N SER A 31 -6.24 16.08 -2.60
CA SER A 31 -5.38 15.62 -3.70
C SER A 31 -4.70 16.78 -4.43
N GLU A 32 -5.44 17.83 -4.79
CA GLU A 32 -4.90 18.99 -5.52
C GLU A 32 -3.75 19.66 -4.76
N GLN A 33 -3.89 19.81 -3.44
CA GLN A 33 -2.86 20.40 -2.59
C GLN A 33 -1.62 19.50 -2.56
N PHE A 34 -1.80 18.19 -2.39
CA PHE A 34 -0.68 17.26 -2.36
C PHE A 34 0.07 17.21 -3.68
N VAL A 35 -0.64 17.17 -4.80
CA VAL A 35 -0.07 17.19 -6.15
C VAL A 35 0.72 18.48 -6.38
N LYS A 36 0.19 19.62 -5.96
CA LYS A 36 0.88 20.92 -6.03
C LYS A 36 2.16 20.92 -5.21
N MET A 37 2.12 20.46 -3.95
CA MET A 37 3.29 20.37 -3.08
C MET A 37 4.34 19.41 -3.65
N SER A 38 3.89 18.28 -4.19
CA SER A 38 4.71 17.23 -4.81
C SER A 38 5.44 17.71 -6.08
N LYS A 39 4.86 18.67 -6.80
CA LYS A 39 5.50 19.33 -7.96
C LYS A 39 6.52 20.41 -7.54
N GLN A 40 6.34 21.03 -6.38
CA GLN A 40 7.28 22.03 -5.85
C GLN A 40 8.55 21.39 -5.28
N ASN A 41 8.42 20.21 -4.70
CA ASN A 41 9.55 19.41 -4.25
C ASN A 41 9.38 17.97 -4.74
N THR A 42 10.19 17.58 -5.72
CA THR A 42 10.12 16.25 -6.31
C THR A 42 10.74 15.16 -5.42
N GLN A 43 11.44 15.54 -4.35
CA GLN A 43 11.88 14.60 -3.32
C GLN A 43 10.68 14.05 -2.55
N MET A 44 10.76 12.78 -2.16
CA MET A 44 9.73 12.14 -1.36
C MET A 44 9.56 12.87 -0.02
N THR A 45 8.33 13.26 0.29
CA THR A 45 7.98 13.93 1.56
C THR A 45 6.86 13.17 2.25
N GLY A 46 7.08 12.75 3.49
CA GLY A 46 6.06 12.06 4.30
C GLY A 46 4.97 13.02 4.75
N ILE A 47 3.71 12.56 4.77
CA ILE A 47 2.55 13.38 5.14
C ILE A 47 1.85 12.87 6.40
N ASN A 48 2.52 12.03 7.20
CA ASN A 48 1.95 11.41 8.39
C ASN A 48 1.50 12.42 9.47
N ASP A 49 2.18 13.56 9.56
CA ASP A 49 1.79 14.63 10.48
C ASP A 49 0.46 15.24 10.09
N PHE A 50 0.23 15.45 8.79
CA PHE A 50 -1.08 15.87 8.27
C PHE A 50 -2.14 14.81 8.54
N VAL A 51 -1.87 13.54 8.19
CA VAL A 51 -2.78 12.40 8.40
C VAL A 51 -3.23 12.30 9.86
N THR A 52 -2.29 12.50 10.80
CA THR A 52 -2.58 12.50 12.24
C THR A 52 -3.41 13.71 12.64
N ALA A 53 -3.02 14.91 12.21
CA ALA A 53 -3.70 16.16 12.57
C ALA A 53 -5.14 16.24 12.02
N ALA A 54 -5.37 15.67 10.84
CA ALA A 54 -6.67 15.58 10.20
C ALA A 54 -7.52 14.38 10.68
N ASN A 55 -7.01 13.57 11.62
CA ASN A 55 -7.67 12.37 12.15
C ASN A 55 -8.08 11.36 11.04
N LEU A 56 -7.25 11.22 10.01
CA LEU A 56 -7.52 10.31 8.89
C LEU A 56 -7.17 8.84 9.17
N VAL A 57 -6.60 8.56 10.34
CA VAL A 57 -6.35 7.21 10.84
C VAL A 57 -6.83 7.08 12.27
N PRO A 58 -7.25 5.89 12.72
CA PRO A 58 -7.66 5.68 14.10
C PRO A 58 -6.51 5.93 15.09
N ALA A 59 -6.84 6.32 16.32
CA ALA A 59 -5.87 6.49 17.40
C ALA A 59 -5.11 5.21 17.77
N THR A 60 -5.56 4.04 17.30
CA THR A 60 -4.84 2.77 17.45
C THR A 60 -3.61 2.64 16.56
N TRP A 61 -3.49 3.47 15.51
CA TRP A 61 -2.31 3.50 14.66
C TRP A 61 -1.15 4.19 15.38
N LYS A 62 0.04 3.61 15.30
CA LYS A 62 1.25 4.17 15.91
C LYS A 62 2.13 4.79 14.85
N LYS A 63 2.29 6.12 14.87
CA LYS A 63 3.31 6.79 14.05
C LYS A 63 4.71 6.37 14.53
N VAL A 64 5.54 5.84 13.63
CA VAL A 64 6.90 5.36 13.95
C VAL A 64 7.99 6.13 13.21
N SER A 65 7.65 6.86 12.15
CA SER A 65 8.55 7.78 11.46
C SER A 65 7.72 8.93 10.82
N PRO A 66 8.37 9.93 10.21
CA PRO A 66 7.66 10.91 9.37
C PRO A 66 6.94 10.31 8.16
N TYR A 67 7.28 9.08 7.78
CA TYR A 67 6.73 8.37 6.63
C TYR A 67 5.81 7.23 7.02
N ASP A 68 6.02 6.58 8.17
CA ASP A 68 5.40 5.30 8.49
C ASP A 68 4.56 5.31 9.77
N PHE A 69 3.44 4.58 9.69
CA PHE A 69 2.63 4.10 10.80
C PHE A 69 2.75 2.58 10.94
N ILE A 70 2.42 2.07 12.12
CA ILE A 70 2.03 0.68 12.33
C ILE A 70 0.53 0.66 12.63
N ASP A 71 -0.24 -0.05 11.80
CA ASP A 71 -1.69 -0.16 11.94
C ASP A 71 -2.11 -1.13 13.06
N SER A 72 -3.42 -1.25 13.28
CA SER A 72 -3.97 -2.13 14.32
C SER A 72 -3.80 -3.63 14.04
N ALA A 73 -3.51 -4.01 12.79
CA ALA A 73 -3.23 -5.37 12.36
C ALA A 73 -1.72 -5.71 12.36
N GLY A 74 -0.85 -4.72 12.61
CA GLY A 74 0.60 -4.86 12.62
C GLY A 74 1.27 -4.64 11.26
N ASN A 75 0.53 -4.17 10.24
CA ASN A 75 1.13 -3.77 8.97
C ASN A 75 1.82 -2.41 9.13
N MET A 76 2.91 -2.22 8.39
CA MET A 76 3.52 -0.89 8.26
C MET A 76 2.87 -0.18 7.08
N VAL A 77 2.43 1.06 7.30
CA VAL A 77 1.72 1.87 6.30
C VAL A 77 2.39 3.22 6.20
N GLY A 78 2.90 3.54 5.01
CA GLY A 78 3.50 4.82 4.68
C GLY A 78 2.55 5.74 3.95
N THR A 79 2.65 7.06 4.19
CA THR A 79 1.95 8.07 3.39
C THR A 79 2.93 9.15 2.94
N TYR A 80 2.98 9.43 1.64
CA TYR A 80 3.94 10.38 1.10
C TYR A 80 3.46 11.05 -0.18
N ILE A 81 4.15 12.13 -0.54
CA ILE A 81 4.07 12.79 -1.84
C ILE A 81 5.40 12.68 -2.56
N ARG A 82 5.38 12.44 -3.87
CA ARG A 82 6.57 12.41 -4.74
C ARG A 82 6.20 12.61 -6.21
N GLY A 83 6.98 13.41 -6.93
CA GLY A 83 6.90 13.46 -8.41
C GLY A 83 5.56 13.93 -8.98
N GLY A 84 4.80 14.74 -8.25
CA GLY A 84 3.45 15.16 -8.63
C GLY A 84 2.33 14.22 -8.20
N LEU A 85 2.64 13.15 -7.47
CA LEU A 85 1.68 12.18 -6.94
C LEU A 85 1.66 12.21 -5.41
N TRP A 86 0.60 11.66 -4.85
CA TRP A 86 0.56 11.21 -3.45
C TRP A 86 0.27 9.71 -3.40
N ALA A 87 0.72 9.06 -2.34
CA ALA A 87 0.68 7.61 -2.25
C ALA A 87 0.42 7.13 -0.83
N ILE A 88 -0.18 5.94 -0.77
CA ILE A 88 -0.06 5.06 0.39
C ILE A 88 0.82 3.86 0.02
N GLU A 89 1.73 3.47 0.92
CA GLU A 89 2.57 2.28 0.76
C GLU A 89 2.35 1.34 1.92
N ILE A 90 1.89 0.12 1.66
CA ILE A 90 1.58 -0.87 2.69
C ILE A 90 2.62 -1.98 2.60
N HIS A 91 3.21 -2.35 3.73
CA HIS A 91 3.99 -3.57 3.89
C HIS A 91 3.11 -4.64 4.56
N PRO A 92 2.51 -5.55 3.77
CA PRO A 92 1.58 -6.54 4.32
C PRO A 92 2.33 -7.48 5.25
N GLY A 93 1.91 -7.59 6.51
CA GLY A 93 2.60 -8.39 7.52
C GLY A 93 3.67 -7.66 8.34
N GLY A 94 3.87 -6.36 8.12
CA GLY A 94 4.67 -5.50 9.00
C GLY A 94 6.00 -5.04 8.43
N SER A 95 6.84 -4.49 9.32
CA SER A 95 8.13 -3.89 8.96
C SER A 95 9.12 -4.90 8.36
N TYR A 96 10.06 -4.40 7.57
CA TYR A 96 11.20 -5.17 7.09
C TYR A 96 12.37 -5.09 8.07
N ARG A 97 13.27 -6.08 8.01
CA ARG A 97 14.52 -6.13 8.78
C ARG A 97 15.70 -6.45 7.87
N ALA A 98 16.92 -6.08 8.27
CA ALA A 98 18.11 -6.58 7.61
C ALA A 98 18.36 -8.05 8.00
N ASN A 99 18.65 -8.91 7.03
CA ASN A 99 19.18 -10.25 7.29
C ASN A 99 20.69 -10.20 7.60
N GLU A 100 21.31 -11.35 7.84
CA GLU A 100 22.75 -11.46 8.14
C GLU A 100 23.65 -10.83 7.03
N ALA A 101 23.18 -10.83 5.79
CA ALA A 101 23.86 -10.22 4.64
C ALA A 101 23.53 -8.73 4.45
N GLY A 102 22.83 -8.09 5.39
CA GLY A 102 22.40 -6.69 5.32
C GLY A 102 21.25 -6.42 4.33
N THR A 103 20.68 -7.45 3.71
CA THR A 103 19.53 -7.29 2.80
C THR A 103 18.27 -7.03 3.61
N GLN A 104 17.52 -6.00 3.26
CA GLN A 104 16.18 -5.78 3.82
C GLN A 104 15.22 -6.85 3.33
N ILE A 105 14.56 -7.53 4.25
CA ILE A 105 13.63 -8.64 4.00
C ILE A 105 12.34 -8.46 4.80
N ASN A 106 11.22 -8.93 4.24
CA ASN A 106 9.96 -9.08 4.96
C ASN A 106 9.62 -10.57 5.11
N GLU A 107 9.96 -11.15 6.26
CA GLU A 107 9.65 -12.57 6.56
C GLU A 107 8.16 -12.79 6.83
N SER A 108 7.51 -11.77 7.40
CA SER A 108 6.11 -11.81 7.80
C SER A 108 5.14 -11.49 6.65
N PHE A 109 5.64 -11.35 5.42
CA PHE A 109 4.83 -10.91 4.28
C PHE A 109 3.51 -11.70 4.18
N SER A 110 2.38 -11.01 4.23
CA SER A 110 1.07 -11.65 4.16
C SER A 110 0.57 -11.70 2.72
N LEU A 111 0.61 -12.90 2.11
CA LEU A 111 0.08 -13.15 0.77
C LEU A 111 -1.41 -12.77 0.70
N ARG A 112 -2.20 -13.18 1.70
CA ARG A 112 -3.63 -12.92 1.73
C ARG A 112 -3.95 -11.43 1.84
N MET A 113 -3.20 -10.70 2.66
CA MET A 113 -3.38 -9.25 2.78
C MET A 113 -2.99 -8.55 1.47
N CYS A 114 -1.90 -8.97 0.81
CA CYS A 114 -1.56 -8.46 -0.52
C CYS A 114 -2.69 -8.67 -1.53
N GLU A 115 -3.25 -9.88 -1.59
CA GLU A 115 -4.35 -10.18 -2.51
C GLU A 115 -5.59 -9.34 -2.23
N SER A 116 -5.90 -9.12 -0.95
CA SER A 116 -7.07 -8.36 -0.53
C SER A 116 -6.89 -6.85 -0.75
N ILE A 117 -5.68 -6.31 -0.58
CA ILE A 117 -5.37 -4.92 -0.96
C ILE A 117 -5.59 -4.72 -2.46
N PHE A 118 -5.13 -5.62 -3.32
CA PHE A 118 -5.37 -5.46 -4.76
C PHE A 118 -6.85 -5.63 -5.12
N ARG A 119 -7.51 -6.69 -4.63
CA ARG A 119 -8.88 -7.03 -5.02
C ARG A 119 -9.93 -6.10 -4.43
N ASP A 120 -9.78 -5.73 -3.16
CA ASP A 120 -10.84 -5.10 -2.37
C ASP A 120 -10.58 -3.60 -2.12
N LEU A 121 -9.38 -3.10 -2.47
CA LEU A 121 -9.02 -1.69 -2.30
C LEU A 121 -8.51 -1.04 -3.60
N ALA A 122 -7.40 -1.52 -4.17
CA ALA A 122 -6.78 -0.88 -5.34
C ALA A 122 -7.64 -1.03 -6.60
N GLN A 123 -8.08 -2.26 -6.91
CA GLN A 123 -8.88 -2.54 -8.11
C GLN A 123 -10.21 -1.78 -8.12
N PRO A 124 -11.02 -1.72 -7.04
CA PRO A 124 -12.23 -0.92 -7.01
C PRO A 124 -12.00 0.59 -7.23
N LEU A 125 -10.81 1.09 -6.89
CA LEU A 125 -10.42 2.50 -7.07
C LEU A 125 -9.74 2.78 -8.42
N HIS A 126 -9.81 1.84 -9.38
CA HIS A 126 -9.08 1.92 -10.67
C HIS A 126 -9.26 3.23 -11.43
N SER A 127 -10.40 3.90 -11.33
CA SER A 127 -10.66 5.18 -12.00
C SER A 127 -9.94 6.37 -11.36
N SER A 128 -9.64 6.30 -10.06
CA SER A 128 -8.99 7.36 -9.29
C SER A 128 -7.48 7.13 -9.11
N VAL A 129 -7.07 5.87 -9.13
CA VAL A 129 -5.65 5.48 -9.01
C VAL A 129 -4.88 5.93 -10.25
N HIS A 130 -3.68 6.48 -10.04
CA HIS A 130 -2.71 6.72 -11.11
C HIS A 130 -2.06 5.39 -11.52
N ASP A 131 -1.43 4.71 -10.56
CA ASP A 131 -0.99 3.33 -10.66
C ASP A 131 -0.93 2.65 -9.28
N ALA A 132 -1.02 1.33 -9.28
CA ALA A 132 -0.80 0.48 -8.12
C ALA A 132 0.27 -0.56 -8.47
N PHE A 133 1.20 -0.81 -7.56
CA PHE A 133 2.28 -1.74 -7.82
C PHE A 133 2.75 -2.48 -6.58
N ILE A 134 3.26 -3.69 -6.79
CA ILE A 134 4.10 -4.36 -5.79
C ILE A 134 5.56 -3.97 -6.05
N TYR A 135 6.17 -3.32 -5.07
CA TYR A 135 7.61 -3.08 -5.06
C TYR A 135 8.33 -4.29 -4.48
N ARG A 136 9.49 -4.60 -5.07
CA ARG A 136 10.35 -5.74 -4.73
C ARG A 136 11.80 -5.27 -4.79
N SER A 137 12.47 -5.25 -3.65
CA SER A 137 13.76 -4.55 -3.52
C SER A 137 14.87 -5.08 -4.42
N LYS A 138 14.76 -6.32 -4.93
CA LYS A 138 15.79 -6.93 -5.80
C LYS A 138 15.34 -7.08 -7.26
N GLN A 139 14.04 -7.03 -7.55
CA GLN A 139 13.47 -7.40 -8.86
C GLN A 139 12.68 -6.26 -9.51
N GLY A 140 12.52 -5.13 -8.80
CA GLY A 140 11.75 -3.99 -9.28
C GLY A 140 10.24 -4.20 -9.23
N SER A 141 9.50 -3.17 -9.62
CA SER A 141 8.05 -3.12 -9.44
C SER A 141 7.28 -3.91 -10.52
N ILE A 142 6.17 -4.52 -10.12
CA ILE A 142 5.13 -4.99 -11.05
C ILE A 142 3.98 -3.98 -10.97
N VAL A 143 3.75 -3.26 -12.08
CA VAL A 143 2.88 -2.07 -12.12
C VAL A 143 1.56 -2.35 -12.84
N PHE A 144 0.48 -1.82 -12.28
CA PHE A 144 -0.88 -1.82 -12.83
C PHE A 144 -1.40 -0.40 -12.90
N TYR A 145 -1.88 0.00 -14.07
CA TYR A 145 -2.29 1.38 -14.32
C TYR A 145 -3.78 1.57 -14.06
N GLY A 146 -4.14 2.68 -13.43
CA GLY A 146 -5.53 3.11 -13.40
C GLY A 146 -6.01 3.61 -14.77
N ASP A 147 -7.29 3.92 -14.87
CA ASP A 147 -7.97 4.05 -16.17
C ASP A 147 -7.38 5.11 -17.08
N LYS A 148 -7.00 6.27 -16.51
CA LYS A 148 -6.41 7.38 -17.26
C LYS A 148 -5.07 7.01 -17.91
N ASN A 149 -4.34 6.09 -17.30
CA ASN A 149 -3.01 5.66 -17.73
C ASN A 149 -3.00 4.29 -18.40
N CYS A 150 -4.12 3.57 -18.35
CA CYS A 150 -4.35 2.29 -19.01
C CYS A 150 -4.42 2.50 -20.52
N ALA A 151 -3.55 1.82 -21.26
CA ALA A 151 -3.48 1.86 -22.72
C ALA A 151 -2.96 0.52 -23.23
N ASP A 152 -3.02 0.33 -24.55
CA ASP A 152 -2.55 -0.90 -25.19
C ASP A 152 -1.10 -1.23 -24.78
N GLY A 153 -0.87 -2.50 -24.44
CA GLY A 153 0.43 -3.00 -23.98
C GLY A 153 0.73 -2.78 -22.49
N LYS A 154 -0.13 -2.08 -21.75
CA LYS A 154 -0.04 -1.95 -20.29
C LYS A 154 -0.99 -2.92 -19.59
N LYS A 155 -0.65 -3.30 -18.35
CA LYS A 155 -1.56 -4.04 -17.48
C LYS A 155 -2.48 -3.06 -16.75
N CYS A 156 -3.77 -3.15 -17.00
CA CYS A 156 -4.75 -2.24 -16.42
C CYS A 156 -5.35 -2.82 -15.14
N LEU A 157 -5.46 -1.97 -14.12
CA LEU A 157 -5.90 -2.35 -12.78
C LEU A 157 -7.33 -2.90 -12.78
N HIS A 158 -8.24 -2.30 -13.54
CA HIS A 158 -9.63 -2.75 -13.66
C HIS A 158 -9.80 -4.15 -14.25
N ASN A 159 -8.82 -4.62 -15.05
CA ASN A 159 -8.87 -5.93 -15.72
C ASN A 159 -8.20 -7.05 -14.93
N LEU A 160 -7.63 -6.77 -13.75
CA LEU A 160 -6.91 -7.80 -13.00
C LEU A 160 -7.83 -8.93 -12.57
N THR A 161 -7.44 -10.15 -12.96
CA THR A 161 -8.10 -11.36 -12.49
C THR A 161 -7.57 -11.78 -11.12
N VAL A 162 -8.36 -12.56 -10.39
CA VAL A 162 -7.93 -13.18 -9.11
C VAL A 162 -6.64 -13.99 -9.29
N ALA A 163 -6.49 -14.68 -10.43
CA ALA A 163 -5.29 -15.46 -10.73
C ALA A 163 -4.05 -14.57 -10.91
N GLU A 164 -4.18 -13.44 -11.59
CA GLU A 164 -3.09 -12.48 -11.76
C GLU A 164 -2.71 -11.79 -10.45
N ILE A 165 -3.70 -11.45 -9.61
CA ILE A 165 -3.45 -10.90 -8.28
C ILE A 165 -2.67 -11.92 -7.43
N ASN A 166 -3.10 -13.19 -7.41
CA ASN A 166 -2.40 -14.26 -6.70
C ASN A 166 -0.95 -14.43 -7.19
N GLN A 167 -0.73 -14.45 -8.51
CA GLN A 167 0.60 -14.58 -9.10
C GLN A 167 1.49 -13.38 -8.75
N THR A 168 0.95 -12.16 -8.86
CA THR A 168 1.63 -10.91 -8.49
C THR A 168 2.08 -10.95 -7.04
N CYS A 169 1.20 -11.27 -6.11
CA CYS A 169 1.53 -11.30 -4.69
C CYS A 169 2.50 -12.45 -4.33
N LYS A 170 2.43 -13.58 -5.02
CA LYS A 170 3.42 -14.69 -4.89
C LYS A 170 4.78 -14.35 -5.48
N ALA A 171 4.87 -13.34 -6.34
CA ALA A 171 6.14 -12.90 -6.91
C ALA A 171 7.05 -12.22 -5.87
N CYS A 172 6.50 -11.85 -4.70
CA CYS A 172 7.27 -11.45 -3.53
C CYS A 172 7.94 -12.67 -2.89
N GLN A 173 9.26 -12.73 -2.95
CA GLN A 173 10.04 -13.80 -2.34
C GLN A 173 10.30 -13.50 -0.86
N LYS A 174 9.48 -14.10 0.01
CA LYS A 174 9.65 -13.98 1.47
C LYS A 174 11.10 -14.28 1.89
N SER A 175 11.59 -13.52 2.86
CA SER A 175 12.93 -13.71 3.46
C SER A 175 14.14 -13.50 2.52
N SER A 176 13.94 -13.18 1.25
CA SER A 176 15.03 -12.86 0.31
C SER A 176 15.00 -11.40 -0.17
N GLU A 177 13.87 -10.72 -0.02
CA GLU A 177 13.66 -9.32 -0.40
C GLU A 177 12.61 -8.61 0.46
N ARG A 178 12.61 -7.28 0.39
CA ARG A 178 11.56 -6.41 0.93
C ARG A 178 10.49 -6.22 -0.14
N CYS A 179 9.25 -6.45 0.24
CA CYS A 179 8.09 -6.13 -0.59
C CYS A 179 7.16 -5.15 0.10
N SER A 180 6.52 -4.33 -0.72
CA SER A 180 5.44 -3.41 -0.35
C SER A 180 4.48 -3.25 -1.51
N ILE A 181 3.30 -2.73 -1.23
CA ILE A 181 2.29 -2.37 -2.22
C ILE A 181 2.12 -0.87 -2.13
N ALA A 182 2.35 -0.16 -3.22
CA ALA A 182 2.04 1.26 -3.31
C ALA A 182 0.79 1.45 -4.17
N ILE A 183 -0.02 2.43 -3.78
CA ILE A 183 -1.16 2.93 -4.55
C ILE A 183 -0.94 4.44 -4.67
N GLU A 184 -0.66 4.90 -5.89
CA GLU A 184 -0.36 6.30 -6.20
C GLU A 184 -1.58 6.96 -6.86
N PHE A 185 -1.77 8.24 -6.59
CA PHE A 185 -2.90 9.07 -7.02
C PHE A 185 -2.41 10.43 -7.51
N GLU A 186 -3.21 11.06 -8.39
CA GLU A 186 -2.96 12.36 -9.03
C GLU A 186 -4.10 13.38 -8.85
#